data_AF-A0ABD6M7T8-F1
#
_entry.id   AF-A0ABD6M7T8-F1
#
_cell.length_a   1.000
_cell.length_b   1.000
_cell.length_c   1.000
_cell.angle_alpha   90.00
_cell.angle_beta   90.00
_cell.angle_gamma   90.00
#
_symmetry.space_group_name_H-M   'P 1'
#
loop_
_entity.id
_entity.type
_entity.pdbx_description
1 polymer ?
#
loop_
_entity_poly.entity_id
_entity_poly.type
_entity_poly.pdbx_seq_one_letter_code
_entity_poly.pdbx_strand_id
1 'polypeptide(L)'
;MRHRLLIADDGTAVVEQAVFLGGLQESMVLCAWHETPEQERPGLEKRIFGALDDLHTAVRTVLEEDIRTLRSDGSDDYTAPVPEAFCEAPERHGAGIPLFGWRVLHPVTAGTTWEDTVDPATWNSSEVIGGWSGDFDHIDAVRPEGFAGLLRRYGVPIVLCALCGDPITSRHPRWPGVWTGPRGEGPLCDAAASAAPKPLHGWYTDSMFGAPHQPRK
;
A
#
# COMPACT_ATOMS: atom_id res chain seq x y z
N MET A 1 -3.12 9.42 4.72
CA MET A 1 -4.23 10.14 4.04
C MET A 1 -3.87 11.60 3.90
N ARG A 2 -4.40 12.27 2.89
CA ARG A 2 -4.33 13.72 2.66
C ARG A 2 -5.73 14.25 2.36
N HIS A 3 -6.06 15.41 2.93
CA HIS A 3 -7.32 16.11 2.68
C HIS A 3 -6.99 17.58 2.40
N ARG A 4 -7.22 18.07 1.18
CA ARG A 4 -6.77 19.42 0.76
C ARG A 4 -7.68 20.06 -0.28
N LEU A 5 -7.69 21.39 -0.35
CA LEU A 5 -8.30 22.15 -1.44
C LEU A 5 -7.38 22.15 -2.66
N LEU A 6 -7.96 21.90 -3.84
CA LEU A 6 -7.34 22.04 -5.15
C LEU A 6 -8.15 23.05 -5.98
N ILE A 7 -7.46 23.76 -6.86
CA ILE A 7 -8.09 24.61 -7.87
C ILE A 7 -7.76 23.98 -9.22
N ALA A 8 -8.79 23.56 -9.95
CA ALA A 8 -8.66 23.02 -11.30
C ALA A 8 -8.26 24.13 -12.30
N ASP A 9 -7.81 23.73 -13.48
CA ASP A 9 -7.37 24.67 -14.53
C ASP A 9 -8.49 25.61 -15.01
N ASP A 10 -9.75 25.19 -14.87
CA ASP A 10 -10.93 26.00 -15.18
C ASP A 10 -11.33 26.97 -14.04
N GLY A 11 -10.56 27.00 -12.94
CA GLY A 11 -10.80 27.81 -11.75
C GLY A 11 -11.77 27.19 -10.75
N THR A 12 -12.30 25.99 -11.02
CA THR A 12 -13.20 25.28 -10.11
C THR A 12 -12.44 24.77 -8.89
N ALA A 13 -12.99 25.05 -7.70
CA ALA A 13 -12.45 24.54 -6.45
C ALA A 13 -13.01 23.14 -6.14
N VAL A 14 -12.13 22.20 -5.82
CA VAL A 14 -12.49 20.85 -5.36
C VAL A 14 -11.69 20.51 -4.11
N VAL A 15 -12.28 19.76 -3.19
CA VAL A 15 -11.54 19.19 -2.08
C VAL A 15 -11.17 17.75 -2.42
N GLU A 16 -9.86 17.47 -2.40
CA GLU A 16 -9.31 16.13 -2.59
C GLU A 16 -9.20 15.43 -1.25
N GLN A 17 -9.81 14.24 -1.15
CA GLN A 17 -9.53 13.27 -0.11
C GLN A 17 -8.77 12.10 -0.75
N ALA A 18 -7.47 11.99 -0.44
CA ALA A 18 -6.56 11.01 -1.00
C ALA A 18 -6.02 10.06 0.06
N VAL A 19 -6.01 8.77 -0.23
CA VAL A 19 -5.46 7.71 0.60
C VAL A 19 -4.36 7.02 -0.17
N PHE A 20 -3.16 7.02 0.41
CA PHE A 20 -1.98 6.39 -0.18
C PHE A 20 -1.83 4.99 0.38
N LEU A 21 -1.29 4.09 -0.45
CA LEU A 21 -0.77 2.82 0.04
C LEU A 21 0.26 3.08 1.13
N GLY A 22 0.18 2.32 2.21
CA GLY A 22 1.16 2.35 3.29
C GLY A 22 1.68 0.94 3.60
N GLY A 23 2.59 0.89 4.57
CA GLY A 23 2.99 -0.36 5.21
C GLY A 23 3.46 -1.43 4.22
N LEU A 24 2.76 -2.56 4.21
CA LEU A 24 3.12 -3.73 3.42
C LEU A 24 2.72 -3.58 1.95
N GLN A 25 1.57 -2.97 1.66
CA GLN A 25 1.08 -2.77 0.30
C GLN A 25 2.01 -1.82 -0.47
N GLU A 26 2.43 -0.73 0.17
CA GLU A 26 3.47 0.17 -0.37
C GLU A 26 4.78 -0.59 -0.63
N SER A 27 5.21 -1.39 0.36
CA SER A 27 6.42 -2.21 0.27
C SER A 27 6.39 -3.20 -0.90
N MET A 28 5.23 -3.82 -1.16
CA MET A 28 5.01 -4.68 -2.32
C MET A 28 5.18 -3.92 -3.64
N VAL A 29 4.48 -2.79 -3.78
CA VAL A 29 4.58 -1.95 -4.98
C VAL A 29 6.02 -1.47 -5.20
N LEU A 30 6.73 -1.14 -4.12
CA LEU A 30 8.14 -0.73 -4.20
C LEU A 30 9.05 -1.83 -4.72
N CYS A 31 8.92 -3.06 -4.21
CA CYS A 31 9.68 -4.19 -4.72
C CYS A 31 9.39 -4.44 -6.20
N ALA A 32 8.12 -4.42 -6.63
CA ALA A 32 7.77 -4.55 -8.05
C ALA A 32 8.34 -3.42 -8.91
N TRP A 33 8.35 -2.19 -8.40
CA TRP A 33 8.91 -1.05 -9.11
C TRP A 33 10.40 -1.20 -9.36
N HIS A 34 11.15 -1.71 -8.39
CA HIS A 34 12.57 -2.00 -8.55
C HIS A 34 12.83 -3.19 -9.47
N GLU A 35 12.00 -4.23 -9.42
CA GLU A 35 12.11 -5.37 -10.34
C GLU A 35 11.81 -5.01 -11.80
N THR A 36 11.01 -3.97 -12.02
CA THR A 36 10.58 -3.56 -13.35
C THR A 36 11.60 -2.62 -14.02
N PRO A 37 12.07 -2.93 -15.24
CA PRO A 37 12.93 -2.03 -16.01
C PRO A 37 12.29 -0.66 -16.26
N GLU A 38 13.09 0.41 -16.34
CA GLU A 38 12.56 1.78 -16.37
C GLU A 38 11.61 2.03 -17.55
N GLN A 39 11.94 1.48 -18.72
CA GLN A 39 11.13 1.59 -19.93
C GLN A 39 9.76 0.91 -19.83
N GLU A 40 9.56 0.00 -18.87
CA GLU A 40 8.31 -0.74 -18.65
C GLU A 40 7.45 -0.14 -17.52
N ARG A 41 7.99 0.82 -16.76
CA ARG A 41 7.30 1.45 -15.61
C ARG A 41 5.97 2.14 -15.97
N PRO A 42 5.80 2.82 -17.12
CA PRO A 42 4.47 3.33 -17.50
C PRO A 42 3.42 2.23 -17.68
N GLY A 43 3.83 1.03 -18.10
CA GLY A 43 2.95 -0.14 -18.16
C GLY A 43 2.67 -0.72 -16.78
N LEU A 44 3.64 -0.68 -15.87
CA LEU A 44 3.48 -1.09 -14.48
C LEU A 44 2.47 -0.23 -13.73
N GLU A 45 2.51 1.08 -13.90
CA GLU A 45 1.56 2.03 -13.30
C GLU A 45 0.11 1.65 -13.60
N LYS A 46 -0.20 1.40 -14.88
CA LYS A 46 -1.54 0.97 -15.31
C LYS A 46 -1.96 -0.37 -14.69
N ARG A 47 -1.03 -1.31 -14.54
CA ARG A 47 -1.30 -2.61 -13.90
C ARG A 47 -1.56 -2.46 -12.40
N ILE A 48 -0.85 -1.55 -11.73
CA ILE A 48 -1.09 -1.20 -10.33
C ILE A 48 -2.47 -0.57 -10.18
N PHE A 49 -2.87 0.36 -11.05
CA PHE A 49 -4.22 0.95 -11.00
C PHE A 49 -5.33 -0.09 -11.10
N GLY A 50 -5.24 -1.03 -12.06
CA GLY A 50 -6.23 -2.11 -12.14
C GLY A 50 -6.29 -2.98 -10.88
N ALA A 51 -5.13 -3.28 -10.27
CA ALA A 51 -5.10 -3.97 -8.99
C ALA A 51 -5.73 -3.14 -7.85
N LEU A 52 -5.54 -1.83 -7.85
CA LEU A 52 -6.15 -0.93 -6.88
C LEU A 52 -7.67 -0.81 -7.06
N ASP A 53 -8.18 -0.85 -8.28
CA ASP A 53 -9.63 -0.83 -8.56
C ASP A 53 -10.32 -2.09 -8.01
N ASP A 54 -9.70 -3.26 -8.22
CA ASP A 54 -10.19 -4.53 -7.67
C ASP A 54 -10.08 -4.60 -6.14
N LEU A 55 -8.97 -4.09 -5.58
CA LEU A 55 -8.81 -3.98 -4.13
C LEU A 55 -9.91 -3.08 -3.54
N HIS A 56 -10.15 -1.92 -4.15
CA HIS A 56 -11.20 -1.02 -3.70
C HIS A 56 -12.57 -1.71 -3.75
N THR A 57 -12.87 -2.43 -4.83
CA THR A 57 -14.14 -3.17 -4.95
C THR A 57 -14.34 -4.17 -3.80
N ALA A 58 -13.28 -4.89 -3.42
CA ALA A 58 -13.32 -5.82 -2.29
C ALA A 58 -13.54 -5.10 -0.95
N VAL A 59 -12.85 -3.98 -0.73
CA VAL A 59 -12.88 -3.20 0.51
C VAL A 59 -14.20 -2.45 0.69
N ARG A 60 -14.69 -1.83 -0.38
CA ARG A 60 -15.88 -0.98 -0.39
C ARG A 60 -17.11 -1.68 0.18
N THR A 61 -17.31 -2.95 -0.19
CA THR A 61 -18.50 -3.71 0.24
C THR A 61 -18.57 -3.81 1.77
N VAL A 62 -17.43 -4.11 2.39
CA VAL A 62 -17.32 -4.19 3.86
C VAL A 62 -17.48 -2.80 4.49
N LEU A 63 -16.80 -1.78 3.95
CA LEU A 63 -16.90 -0.43 4.49
C LEU A 63 -18.32 0.14 4.44
N GLU A 64 -19.06 -0.11 3.35
CA GLU A 64 -20.46 0.29 3.26
C GLU A 64 -21.32 -0.43 4.32
N GLU A 65 -21.11 -1.73 4.54
CA GLU A 65 -21.84 -2.49 5.55
C GLU A 65 -21.54 -2.01 6.97
N ASP A 66 -20.26 -1.76 7.29
CA ASP A 66 -19.82 -1.22 8.57
C ASP A 66 -20.44 0.16 8.83
N ILE A 67 -20.42 1.04 7.81
CA ILE A 67 -20.97 2.39 7.92
C ILE A 67 -22.48 2.35 8.17
N ARG A 68 -23.23 1.55 7.41
CA ARG A 68 -24.68 1.37 7.59
C ARG A 68 -25.02 0.81 8.98
N THR A 69 -24.17 -0.08 9.51
CA THR A 69 -24.44 -0.76 10.78
C THR A 69 -24.07 0.08 12.01
N LEU A 70 -22.94 0.82 11.94
CA LEU A 70 -22.35 1.48 13.11
C LEU A 70 -22.81 2.93 13.29
N ARG A 71 -23.34 3.58 12.26
CA ARG A 71 -23.79 4.96 12.33
C ARG A 71 -25.30 5.02 12.52
N SER A 72 -25.74 5.77 13.54
CA SER A 72 -27.15 5.99 13.85
C SER A 72 -27.71 7.27 13.22
N ASP A 73 -27.04 7.84 12.22
CA ASP A 73 -27.34 9.14 11.63
C ASP A 73 -28.23 9.05 10.36
N GLY A 74 -28.86 7.90 10.11
CA GLY A 74 -29.70 7.69 8.94
C GLY A 74 -28.91 7.30 7.68
N SER A 75 -27.74 6.69 7.86
CA SER A 75 -26.87 6.19 6.79
C SER A 75 -27.26 4.80 6.27
N ASP A 76 -28.49 4.33 6.52
CA ASP A 76 -29.00 3.03 6.06
C ASP A 76 -28.88 2.84 4.53
N ASP A 77 -29.03 3.93 3.77
CA ASP A 77 -28.91 3.96 2.30
C ASP A 77 -27.51 4.43 1.83
N TYR A 78 -26.52 4.50 2.72
CA TYR A 78 -25.19 4.98 2.38
C TYR A 78 -24.56 4.14 1.25
N THR A 79 -23.96 4.82 0.29
CA THR A 79 -23.22 4.22 -0.82
C THR A 79 -21.91 4.98 -0.94
N ALA A 80 -20.79 4.27 -0.83
CA ALA A 80 -19.48 4.89 -0.91
C ALA A 80 -19.20 5.38 -2.35
N PRO A 81 -18.51 6.52 -2.52
CA PRO A 81 -18.00 6.93 -3.82
C PRO A 81 -17.03 5.87 -4.36
N VAL A 82 -16.89 5.82 -5.68
CA VAL A 82 -15.81 5.07 -6.33
C VAL A 82 -14.63 6.03 -6.47
N PRO A 83 -13.54 5.87 -5.69
CA PRO A 83 -12.38 6.69 -5.84
C PRO A 83 -11.63 6.33 -7.12
N GLU A 84 -10.90 7.29 -7.63
CA GLU A 84 -9.97 7.12 -8.75
C GLU A 84 -8.64 6.58 -8.21
N ALA A 85 -8.14 5.47 -8.78
CA ALA A 85 -6.75 5.09 -8.58
C ALA A 85 -5.82 6.13 -9.21
N PHE A 86 -4.84 6.61 -8.44
CA PHE A 86 -3.93 7.65 -8.89
C PHE A 86 -2.49 7.36 -8.46
N CYS A 87 -1.55 8.07 -9.09
CA CYS A 87 -0.20 8.17 -8.58
C CYS A 87 0.31 9.61 -8.58
N GLU A 88 1.27 9.88 -7.70
CA GLU A 88 1.99 11.15 -7.65
C GLU A 88 3.49 10.94 -7.82
N ALA A 89 4.17 12.01 -8.22
CA ALA A 89 5.62 12.01 -8.27
C ALA A 89 6.23 11.59 -6.91
N PRO A 90 7.42 10.97 -6.90
CA PRO A 90 8.10 10.60 -5.68
C PRO A 90 8.27 11.78 -4.72
N GLU A 91 8.10 11.53 -3.42
CA GLU A 91 8.42 12.53 -2.41
C GLU A 91 9.93 12.80 -2.37
N ARG A 92 10.32 14.05 -2.11
CA ARG A 92 11.72 14.49 -2.07
C ARG A 92 12.60 13.63 -1.14
N HIS A 93 12.04 13.15 -0.05
CA HIS A 93 12.71 12.33 0.96
C HIS A 93 12.05 10.96 1.14
N GLY A 94 11.18 10.57 0.20
CA GLY A 94 10.52 9.27 0.20
C GLY A 94 11.39 8.18 -0.42
N ALA A 95 10.77 7.05 -0.72
CA ALA A 95 11.46 5.86 -1.20
C ALA A 95 11.93 5.93 -2.68
N GLY A 96 11.78 7.09 -3.32
CA GLY A 96 12.25 7.33 -4.70
C GLY A 96 11.38 6.71 -5.79
N ILE A 97 10.16 6.26 -5.45
CA ILE A 97 9.16 5.75 -6.39
C ILE A 97 7.89 6.62 -6.33
N PRO A 98 7.03 6.59 -7.37
CA PRO A 98 5.74 7.26 -7.31
C PRO A 98 4.90 6.78 -6.13
N LEU A 99 4.15 7.68 -5.53
CA LEU A 99 3.15 7.33 -4.53
C LEU A 99 1.91 6.81 -5.23
N PHE A 100 1.32 5.72 -4.75
CA PHE A 100 0.10 5.14 -5.32
C PHE A 100 -1.03 5.17 -4.30
N GLY A 101 -2.26 5.30 -4.76
CA GLY A 101 -3.42 5.35 -3.87
C GLY A 101 -4.75 5.54 -4.58
N TRP A 102 -5.73 5.94 -3.79
CA TRP A 102 -7.09 6.29 -4.19
C TRP A 102 -7.40 7.74 -3.85
N ARG A 103 -8.17 8.43 -4.70
CA ARG A 103 -8.67 9.77 -4.40
C ARG A 103 -10.14 9.94 -4.73
N VAL A 104 -10.83 10.74 -3.93
CA VAL A 104 -12.15 11.29 -4.23
C VAL A 104 -12.02 12.81 -4.33
N LEU A 105 -12.71 13.40 -5.30
CA LEU A 105 -12.77 14.84 -5.49
C LEU A 105 -14.19 15.32 -5.18
N HIS A 106 -14.31 16.18 -4.18
CA HIS A 106 -15.57 16.78 -3.75
C HIS A 106 -15.70 18.19 -4.34
N PRO A 107 -16.71 18.46 -5.19
CA PRO A 107 -16.96 19.81 -5.69
C PRO A 107 -17.25 20.80 -4.56
N VAL A 108 -16.61 21.97 -4.58
CA VAL A 108 -16.88 23.04 -3.61
C VAL A 108 -17.95 23.97 -4.17
N THR A 109 -19.02 24.16 -3.40
CA THR A 109 -20.07 25.15 -3.68
C THR A 109 -20.12 26.18 -2.55
N ALA A 110 -20.87 27.27 -2.74
CA ALA A 110 -21.00 28.34 -1.73
C ALA A 110 -21.54 27.86 -0.37
N GLY A 111 -22.19 26.70 -0.32
CA GLY A 111 -22.72 26.11 0.92
C GLY A 111 -21.90 24.94 1.48
N THR A 112 -20.82 24.53 0.81
CA THR A 112 -20.01 23.38 1.22
C THR A 112 -19.18 23.71 2.46
N THR A 113 -19.30 22.91 3.51
CA THR A 113 -18.41 22.95 4.68
C THR A 113 -17.27 21.93 4.53
N TRP A 114 -16.25 22.01 5.38
CA TRP A 114 -15.13 21.07 5.35
C TRP A 114 -15.55 19.66 5.78
N GLU A 115 -16.52 19.59 6.69
CA GLU A 115 -17.11 18.34 7.17
C GLU A 115 -17.87 17.62 6.05
N ASP A 116 -18.53 18.37 5.15
CA ASP A 116 -19.25 17.81 4.00
C ASP A 116 -18.33 17.14 2.97
N THR A 117 -17.02 17.42 3.00
CA THR A 117 -16.03 16.84 2.09
C THR A 117 -15.30 15.65 2.68
N VAL A 118 -15.69 15.19 3.87
CA VAL A 118 -15.16 13.96 4.47
C VAL A 118 -16.07 12.79 4.10
N ASP A 119 -15.61 11.95 3.18
CA ASP A 119 -16.24 10.68 2.91
C ASP A 119 -15.78 9.62 3.92
N PRO A 120 -16.70 8.98 4.68
CA PRO A 120 -16.33 8.04 5.74
C PRO A 120 -15.71 6.74 5.20
N ALA A 121 -16.16 6.24 4.04
CA ALA A 121 -15.55 5.03 3.46
C ALA A 121 -14.12 5.32 2.99
N THR A 122 -13.92 6.43 2.29
CA THR A 122 -12.59 6.89 1.90
C THR A 122 -11.73 7.12 3.14
N TRP A 123 -12.29 7.69 4.21
CA TRP A 123 -11.56 7.89 5.46
C TRP A 123 -11.08 6.55 6.06
N ASN A 124 -12.00 5.61 6.25
CA ASN A 124 -11.73 4.31 6.85
C ASN A 124 -10.84 3.43 5.96
N SER A 125 -10.84 3.64 4.64
CA SER A 125 -9.93 2.94 3.73
C SER A 125 -8.45 3.16 4.06
N SER A 126 -8.11 4.25 4.78
CA SER A 126 -6.74 4.48 5.27
C SER A 126 -6.29 3.48 6.33
N GLU A 127 -7.21 2.94 7.12
CA GLU A 127 -6.93 1.87 8.08
C GLU A 127 -6.72 0.54 7.34
N VAL A 128 -7.49 0.32 6.28
CA VAL A 128 -7.43 -0.87 5.42
C VAL A 128 -6.09 -0.99 4.69
N ILE A 129 -5.67 0.07 3.98
CA ILE A 129 -4.48 0.02 3.11
C ILE A 129 -3.19 0.52 3.79
N GLY A 130 -3.31 1.00 5.03
CA GLY A 130 -2.18 1.35 5.89
C GLY A 130 -1.66 0.17 6.71
N GLY A 131 -2.47 -0.86 6.95
CA GLY A 131 -2.10 -2.06 7.72
C GLY A 131 -1.83 -1.78 9.20
N TRP A 132 -2.47 -0.76 9.78
CA TRP A 132 -2.16 -0.29 11.15
C TRP A 132 -2.74 -1.16 12.26
N SER A 133 -3.88 -1.83 12.04
CA SER A 133 -4.62 -2.51 13.11
C SER A 133 -4.92 -4.00 12.88
N GLY A 134 -4.86 -4.48 11.63
CA GLY A 134 -5.27 -5.84 11.26
C GLY A 134 -6.80 -6.06 11.25
N ASP A 135 -7.59 -5.01 11.54
CA ASP A 135 -9.05 -5.10 11.64
C ASP A 135 -9.71 -5.57 10.33
N PHE A 136 -9.05 -5.32 9.21
CA PHE A 136 -9.50 -5.67 7.86
C PHE A 136 -8.90 -6.96 7.30
N ASP A 137 -8.21 -7.76 8.12
CA ASP A 137 -7.60 -9.03 7.70
C ASP A 137 -8.63 -10.10 7.28
N HIS A 138 -9.91 -9.89 7.61
CA HIS A 138 -11.01 -10.72 7.12
C HIS A 138 -11.29 -10.50 5.61
N ILE A 139 -10.75 -9.43 5.01
CA ILE A 139 -10.81 -9.17 3.57
C ILE A 139 -9.56 -9.79 2.92
N ASP A 140 -9.73 -10.91 2.22
CA ASP A 140 -8.61 -11.64 1.63
C ASP A 140 -7.69 -10.77 0.77
N ALA A 141 -8.25 -9.85 -0.02
CA ALA A 141 -7.49 -8.95 -0.90
C ALA A 141 -6.58 -7.95 -0.15
N VAL A 142 -6.86 -7.68 1.13
CA VAL A 142 -6.07 -6.77 1.98
C VAL A 142 -4.86 -7.49 2.58
N ARG A 143 -4.98 -8.79 2.83
CA ARG A 143 -3.92 -9.63 3.41
C ARG A 143 -2.70 -9.69 2.48
N PRO A 144 -1.49 -9.92 3.02
CA PRO A 144 -0.25 -9.99 2.25
C PRO A 144 -0.35 -10.87 0.99
N GLU A 145 -0.75 -12.13 1.17
CA GLU A 145 -0.85 -13.10 0.07
C GLU A 145 -1.93 -12.75 -0.93
N GLY A 146 -3.07 -12.24 -0.47
CA GLY A 146 -4.19 -11.88 -1.33
C GLY A 146 -3.87 -10.65 -2.17
N PHE A 147 -3.26 -9.62 -1.57
CA PHE A 147 -2.80 -8.45 -2.31
C PHE A 147 -1.68 -8.79 -3.31
N ALA A 148 -0.70 -9.61 -2.90
CA ALA A 148 0.32 -10.10 -3.82
C ALA A 148 -0.30 -10.94 -4.97
N GLY A 149 -1.30 -11.76 -4.67
CA GLY A 149 -2.06 -12.50 -5.67
C GLY A 149 -2.80 -11.59 -6.65
N LEU A 150 -3.43 -10.53 -6.14
CA LEU A 150 -4.11 -9.51 -6.94
C LEU A 150 -3.13 -8.79 -7.87
N LEU A 151 -2.00 -8.29 -7.35
CA LEU A 151 -0.95 -7.66 -8.15
C LEU A 151 -0.44 -8.60 -9.27
N ARG A 152 -0.21 -9.88 -8.96
CA ARG A 152 0.20 -10.88 -9.96
C ARG A 152 -0.84 -11.10 -11.06
N ARG A 153 -2.14 -11.10 -10.74
CA ARG A 153 -3.21 -11.22 -11.76
C ARG A 153 -3.13 -10.09 -12.80
N TYR A 154 -2.74 -8.90 -12.36
CA TYR A 154 -2.53 -7.76 -13.24
C TYR A 154 -1.17 -7.76 -13.94
N GLY A 155 -0.29 -8.73 -13.68
CA GLY A 155 1.05 -8.80 -14.28
C GLY A 155 2.09 -7.89 -13.59
N VAL A 156 1.87 -7.52 -12.33
CA VAL A 156 2.85 -6.81 -11.50
C VAL A 156 3.86 -7.83 -10.93
N PRO A 157 5.18 -7.63 -11.12
CA PRO A 157 6.20 -8.60 -10.70
C PRO A 157 6.46 -8.53 -9.19
N ILE A 158 5.63 -9.22 -8.41
CA ILE A 158 5.77 -9.31 -6.95
C ILE A 158 6.37 -10.62 -6.51
N VAL A 159 7.48 -10.52 -5.78
CA VAL A 159 8.14 -11.64 -5.12
C VAL A 159 7.97 -11.48 -3.60
N LEU A 160 7.50 -12.54 -2.96
CA LEU A 160 7.45 -12.63 -1.50
C LEU A 160 8.55 -13.58 -1.01
N CYS A 161 9.04 -13.35 0.20
CA CYS A 161 9.95 -14.26 0.87
C CYS A 161 9.21 -15.55 1.23
N ALA A 162 9.81 -16.71 0.92
CA ALA A 162 9.28 -18.02 1.27
C ALA A 162 9.21 -18.26 2.78
N LEU A 163 10.08 -17.59 3.55
CA LEU A 163 10.25 -17.81 4.98
C LEU A 163 9.42 -16.83 5.84
N CYS A 164 9.60 -15.52 5.64
CA CYS A 164 8.90 -14.49 6.43
C CYS A 164 7.64 -13.92 5.76
N GLY A 165 7.41 -14.20 4.47
CA GLY A 165 6.28 -13.63 3.73
C GLY A 165 6.47 -12.20 3.24
N ASP A 166 7.52 -11.49 3.66
CA ASP A 166 7.76 -10.10 3.26
C ASP A 166 7.94 -9.93 1.76
N PRO A 167 7.54 -8.77 1.19
CA PRO A 167 7.91 -8.39 -0.16
C PRO A 167 9.42 -8.19 -0.27
N ILE A 168 9.99 -8.69 -1.36
CA ILE A 168 11.42 -8.66 -1.59
C ILE A 168 11.75 -8.32 -3.03
N THR A 169 12.95 -7.79 -3.22
CA THR A 169 13.53 -7.49 -4.52
C THR A 169 15.01 -7.87 -4.54
N SER A 170 15.48 -8.32 -5.70
CA SER A 170 16.88 -8.52 -6.06
C SER A 170 17.53 -7.27 -6.66
N ARG A 171 16.75 -6.22 -6.93
CA ARG A 171 17.18 -4.98 -7.58
C ARG A 171 17.24 -3.79 -6.63
N HIS A 172 17.37 -4.06 -5.34
CA HIS A 172 17.53 -3.01 -4.34
C HIS A 172 18.78 -2.15 -4.65
N PRO A 173 18.67 -0.80 -4.67
CA PRO A 173 19.77 0.08 -5.10
C PRO A 173 21.07 -0.10 -4.30
N ARG A 174 20.95 -0.43 -3.00
CA ARG A 174 22.10 -0.67 -2.10
C ARG A 174 22.64 -2.10 -2.16
N TRP A 175 21.82 -3.07 -2.58
CA TRP A 175 22.14 -4.51 -2.50
C TRP A 175 21.78 -5.23 -3.80
N PRO A 176 22.39 -4.85 -4.94
CA PRO A 176 22.04 -5.44 -6.23
C PRO A 176 22.38 -6.93 -6.28
N GLY A 177 21.45 -7.73 -6.78
CA GLY A 177 21.56 -9.20 -6.89
C GLY A 177 21.26 -9.96 -5.59
N VAL A 178 21.02 -9.28 -4.48
CA VAL A 178 20.68 -9.90 -3.19
C VAL A 178 19.20 -9.69 -2.90
N TRP A 179 18.47 -10.77 -2.60
CA TRP A 179 17.07 -10.69 -2.19
C TRP A 179 16.96 -10.04 -0.81
N THR A 180 16.36 -8.85 -0.78
CA THR A 180 16.20 -8.01 0.41
C THR A 180 14.84 -7.31 0.39
N GLY A 181 14.38 -6.88 1.57
CA GLY A 181 13.18 -6.07 1.70
C GLY A 181 13.37 -4.63 1.17
N PRO A 182 12.26 -3.89 1.05
CA PRO A 182 12.24 -2.53 0.51
C PRO A 182 12.82 -1.48 1.47
N ARG A 183 12.78 -1.76 2.78
CA ARG A 183 13.31 -0.89 3.83
C ARG A 183 14.72 -1.36 4.16
N GLY A 184 15.72 -0.60 3.73
CA GLY A 184 17.13 -0.98 3.59
C GLY A 184 17.92 -1.30 4.87
N GLU A 185 17.33 -2.00 5.84
CA GLU A 185 18.00 -2.55 7.02
C GLU A 185 18.94 -3.71 6.69
N GLY A 186 18.88 -4.22 5.46
CA GLY A 186 19.77 -5.25 4.94
C GLY A 186 19.01 -6.50 4.51
N PRO A 187 19.72 -7.56 4.09
CA PRO A 187 19.12 -8.83 3.70
C PRO A 187 18.72 -9.65 4.94
N LEU A 188 18.08 -9.03 5.93
CA LEU A 188 17.77 -9.63 7.23
C LEU A 188 16.41 -10.34 7.19
N CYS A 189 16.40 -11.65 6.96
CA CYS A 189 15.19 -12.45 7.13
C CYS A 189 15.06 -12.93 8.59
N ASP A 190 14.13 -12.37 9.36
CA ASP A 190 13.92 -12.69 10.79
C ASP A 190 13.52 -14.16 11.05
N ALA A 191 12.94 -14.83 10.06
CA ALA A 191 12.63 -16.26 10.14
C ALA A 191 13.89 -17.17 10.17
N ALA A 192 15.07 -16.63 9.85
CA ALA A 192 16.35 -17.34 9.86
C ALA A 192 17.15 -17.15 11.16
N ALA A 193 16.60 -16.47 12.18
CA ALA A 193 17.26 -16.29 13.47
C ALA A 193 17.36 -17.64 14.21
N SER A 194 18.42 -18.41 13.93
CA SER A 194 18.84 -19.49 14.82
C SER A 194 19.17 -18.87 16.19
N ALA A 195 18.60 -19.42 17.27
CA ALA A 195 18.86 -18.96 18.63
C ALA A 195 20.35 -18.69 18.84
N ALA A 196 20.71 -17.47 19.24
CA ALA A 196 22.11 -17.09 19.41
C ALA A 196 22.75 -18.00 20.48
N PRO A 197 23.89 -18.67 20.21
CA PRO A 197 24.57 -19.47 21.20
C PRO A 197 25.03 -18.59 22.37
N LYS A 198 24.75 -19.02 23.60
CA LYS A 198 25.29 -18.39 24.82
C LYS A 198 26.66 -19.02 25.15
N PRO A 199 27.69 -18.25 25.55
CA PRO A 199 27.67 -16.82 25.90
C PRO A 199 27.97 -15.87 24.73
N LEU A 200 27.38 -14.67 24.78
CA LEU A 200 27.59 -13.56 23.85
C LEU A 200 28.84 -12.76 24.22
N HIS A 201 30.04 -13.27 23.89
CA HIS A 201 31.27 -12.49 23.99
C HIS A 201 31.89 -12.22 22.62
N GLY A 202 31.81 -10.96 22.19
CA GLY A 202 32.86 -10.30 21.41
C GLY A 202 32.92 -10.50 19.90
N TRP A 203 32.01 -11.22 19.26
CA TRP A 203 32.00 -11.35 17.80
C TRP A 203 30.56 -11.26 17.30
N TYR A 204 30.26 -10.30 16.43
CA TYR A 204 29.02 -10.30 15.66
C TYR A 204 29.05 -11.56 14.78
N THR A 205 28.30 -12.60 15.15
CA THR A 205 28.16 -13.82 14.35
C THR A 205 27.15 -13.57 13.23
N ASP A 206 27.21 -14.35 12.14
CA ASP A 206 26.25 -14.29 11.02
C ASP A 206 24.78 -14.37 11.50
N SER A 207 24.53 -15.05 12.63
CA SER A 207 23.21 -15.10 13.27
C SER A 207 22.67 -13.75 13.77
N MET A 208 23.53 -12.73 13.94
CA MET A 208 23.15 -11.36 14.29
C MET A 208 22.98 -10.46 13.05
N PHE A 209 23.35 -10.96 11.87
CA PHE A 209 23.18 -10.30 10.56
C PHE A 209 22.13 -11.01 9.69
N GLY A 210 21.29 -11.89 10.27
CA GLY A 210 20.25 -12.61 9.55
C GLY A 210 20.77 -13.44 8.36
N ALA A 211 19.85 -13.91 7.52
CA ALA A 211 20.19 -14.52 6.23
C ALA A 211 19.37 -13.85 5.12
N PRO A 212 19.90 -13.76 3.88
CA PRO A 212 19.15 -13.22 2.75
C PRO A 212 17.77 -13.84 2.62
N HIS A 213 16.81 -13.01 2.22
CA HIS A 213 15.47 -13.51 1.95
C HIS A 213 15.50 -14.53 0.82
N GLN A 214 14.54 -15.47 0.86
CA GLN A 214 14.45 -16.52 -0.14
C GLN A 214 13.23 -16.26 -1.02
N PRO A 215 13.37 -16.10 -2.33
CA PRO A 215 12.22 -15.94 -3.20
C PRO A 215 11.31 -17.16 -3.12
N ARG A 216 10.03 -16.94 -2.85
CA ARG A 216 9.01 -17.98 -2.98
C ARG A 216 8.89 -18.33 -4.47
N LYS A 217 9.11 -19.61 -4.80
CA LYS A 217 8.99 -20.15 -6.16
C LYS A 217 7.54 -20.15 -6.63
#